data_AF-A0AA36DXW8-F1
#
_entry.id   AF-A0AA36DXW8-F1
#
_cell.length_a   1.000
_cell.length_b   1.000
_cell.length_c   1.000
_cell.angle_alpha   90.00
_cell.angle_beta   90.00
_cell.angle_gamma   90.00
#
_symmetry.space_group_name_H-M   'P 1'
#
loop_
_entity.id
_entity.type
_entity.pdbx_description
1 polymer ?
#
loop_
_entity_poly.entity_id
_entity_poly.type
_entity_poly.pdbx_seq_one_letter_code
_entity_poly.pdbx_strand_id
1 'polypeptide(L)'
;MFLLFLTCKREKDRSPSMAASSSDDMIGWFEGVAKNAGKVQMEILKMILEMNQGAEYLEKWLGDIDVDKMDAEALQSIYTSMVPLASHADLEPYIQRIADGETCPLLTQQPITTLSLSSGTTEGRQKYVPFTSHSSKTTLQIFKLAAAYRSRVYPTREGGKILEFIYSSKQFKTKGGLSAGTATTHYFASEEFKLKQQETKSFICSPEEVIFSGDYKQSTYCHFLLGLFHSPEVEFITSTFAYCIVQSLTLFEDYWRDLCNDISTGTLSPRITIPCIRRSVLDLIKPNPGLAKSIRSKCEELEASDWGPFSIGECRVWGH
;
A
#
# COMPACT_ATOMS: atom_id res chain seq x y z
N MET A 1 -0.14 2.03 -13.53
CA MET A 1 -1.33 1.34 -12.99
C MET A 1 -1.87 2.14 -11.81
N PHE A 2 -2.31 3.38 -12.05
CA PHE A 2 -2.82 4.30 -11.02
C PHE A 2 -4.08 4.96 -11.59
N LEU A 3 -5.12 4.15 -11.79
CA LEU A 3 -6.47 4.58 -12.10
C LEU A 3 -7.30 3.31 -12.09
N LEU A 4 -7.87 2.96 -10.94
CA LEU A 4 -9.00 2.05 -10.88
C LEU A 4 -9.76 2.30 -9.57
N PHE A 5 -10.99 2.80 -9.74
CA PHE A 5 -12.15 2.80 -8.84
C PHE A 5 -12.11 3.66 -7.56
N LEU A 6 -12.55 4.90 -7.73
CA LEU A 6 -13.22 5.69 -6.69
C LEU A 6 -14.54 4.99 -6.32
N THR A 7 -14.59 4.13 -5.30
CA THR A 7 -15.85 3.62 -4.75
C THR A 7 -16.10 4.24 -3.37
N CYS A 8 -16.52 5.49 -3.31
CA CYS A 8 -17.06 6.00 -2.04
C CYS A 8 -18.32 5.17 -1.67
N LYS A 9 -18.43 4.81 -0.40
CA LYS A 9 -19.65 4.23 0.18
C LYS A 9 -20.20 5.30 1.10
N ARG A 10 -21.46 5.72 0.92
CA ARG A 10 -22.15 6.57 1.89
C ARG A 10 -22.06 5.91 3.27
N GLU A 11 -21.61 6.65 4.29
CA GLU A 11 -21.65 6.21 5.69
C GLU A 11 -23.08 5.92 6.20
N LYS A 12 -24.13 6.27 5.42
CA LYS A 12 -25.53 6.10 5.77
C LYS A 12 -26.16 4.76 5.35
N ASP A 13 -25.51 3.98 4.49
CA ASP A 13 -25.94 2.60 4.26
C ASP A 13 -25.30 1.69 5.30
N ARG A 14 -25.97 1.55 6.45
CA ARG A 14 -25.71 0.48 7.41
C ARG A 14 -25.86 -0.86 6.68
N SER A 15 -24.75 -1.43 6.23
CA SER A 15 -24.66 -2.88 6.10
C SER A 15 -24.84 -3.49 7.50
N PRO A 16 -25.44 -4.69 7.60
CA PRO A 16 -25.46 -5.44 8.85
C PRO A 16 -24.01 -5.54 9.36
N SER A 17 -23.82 -5.52 10.68
CA SER A 17 -22.51 -5.60 11.31
C SER A 17 -21.61 -6.58 10.55
N MET A 18 -20.54 -6.08 9.91
CA MET A 18 -19.56 -6.92 9.23
C MET A 18 -18.72 -7.62 10.29
N ALA A 19 -19.34 -8.59 10.97
CA ALA A 19 -18.63 -9.74 11.49
C ALA A 19 -17.96 -10.44 10.31
N ALA A 20 -16.68 -10.79 10.47
CA ALA A 20 -15.80 -11.47 9.52
C ALA A 20 -16.51 -12.04 8.27
N SER A 21 -16.60 -11.25 7.20
CA SER A 21 -17.09 -11.74 5.91
C SER A 21 -16.10 -12.78 5.40
N SER A 22 -16.56 -13.97 5.03
CA SER A 22 -15.71 -15.02 4.49
C SER A 22 -15.04 -14.56 3.19
N SER A 23 -13.90 -15.15 2.82
CA SER A 23 -13.23 -14.87 1.53
C SER A 23 -14.19 -15.03 0.35
N ASP A 24 -15.15 -15.96 0.44
CA ASP A 24 -16.15 -16.21 -0.58
C ASP A 24 -17.19 -15.09 -0.68
N ASP A 25 -17.59 -14.48 0.44
CA ASP A 25 -18.49 -13.32 0.44
C ASP A 25 -17.85 -12.12 -0.27
N MET A 26 -16.56 -11.91 -0.05
CA MET A 26 -15.81 -10.83 -0.69
C MET A 26 -15.66 -11.03 -2.19
N ILE A 27 -15.33 -12.25 -2.62
CA ILE A 27 -15.24 -12.62 -4.04
C ILE A 27 -16.62 -12.50 -4.70
N GLY A 28 -17.67 -13.03 -4.07
CA GLY A 28 -19.04 -12.94 -4.57
C GLY A 28 -19.53 -11.50 -4.72
N TRP A 29 -19.22 -10.64 -3.74
CA TRP A 29 -19.48 -9.20 -3.85
C TRP A 29 -18.76 -8.58 -5.05
N PHE A 30 -17.46 -8.84 -5.21
CA PHE A 30 -16.68 -8.27 -6.31
C PHE A 30 -17.19 -8.75 -7.67
N GLU A 31 -17.49 -10.03 -7.83
CA GLU A 31 -18.08 -10.58 -9.05
C GLU A 31 -19.45 -9.96 -9.36
N GLY A 32 -20.27 -9.73 -8.33
CA GLY A 32 -21.54 -9.02 -8.47
C GLY A 32 -21.37 -7.58 -8.95
N VAL A 33 -20.41 -6.85 -8.39
CA VAL A 33 -20.07 -5.48 -8.83
C VAL A 33 -19.53 -5.49 -10.26
N ALA A 34 -18.61 -6.42 -10.58
CA ALA A 34 -17.99 -6.51 -11.91
C ALA A 34 -19.01 -6.82 -13.01
N LYS A 35 -19.99 -7.69 -12.74
CA LYS A 35 -21.11 -7.98 -13.66
C LYS A 35 -22.00 -6.75 -13.94
N ASN A 36 -22.07 -5.82 -12.99
CA ASN A 36 -22.92 -4.62 -13.06
C ASN A 36 -22.10 -3.32 -13.18
N ALA A 37 -20.88 -3.39 -13.72
CA ALA A 37 -19.92 -2.29 -13.67
C ALA A 37 -20.46 -0.97 -14.22
N GLY A 38 -21.21 -0.98 -15.33
CA GLY A 38 -21.79 0.22 -15.92
C GLY A 38 -22.74 0.95 -14.96
N LYS A 39 -23.69 0.23 -14.37
CA LYS A 39 -24.62 0.79 -13.38
C LYS A 39 -23.88 1.29 -12.14
N VAL A 40 -22.92 0.50 -11.64
CA VAL A 40 -22.14 0.88 -10.45
C VAL A 40 -21.31 2.15 -10.70
N GLN A 41 -20.69 2.28 -11.89
CA GLN A 41 -19.96 3.50 -12.26
C GLN A 41 -20.85 4.73 -12.32
N MET A 42 -22.06 4.59 -12.83
CA MET A 42 -23.03 5.67 -12.94
C MET A 42 -23.49 6.17 -11.55
N GLU A 43 -23.79 5.25 -10.63
CA GLU A 43 -24.12 5.59 -9.24
C GLU A 43 -22.94 6.23 -8.49
N ILE A 44 -21.73 5.74 -8.75
CA ILE A 44 -20.50 6.32 -8.19
C ILE A 44 -20.30 7.76 -8.67
N LEU A 45 -20.48 8.02 -9.97
CA LEU A 45 -20.38 9.35 -10.52
C LEU A 45 -21.40 10.28 -9.85
N LYS A 46 -22.66 9.85 -9.76
CA LYS A 46 -23.72 10.61 -9.06
C LYS A 46 -23.28 10.98 -7.64
N MET A 47 -22.84 10.01 -6.84
CA MET A 47 -22.39 10.26 -5.48
C MET A 47 -21.16 11.19 -5.41
N ILE A 48 -20.19 11.08 -6.33
CA ILE A 48 -19.04 11.99 -6.38
C ILE A 48 -19.51 13.43 -6.65
N LEU A 49 -20.47 13.63 -7.55
CA LEU A 49 -21.02 14.94 -7.86
C LEU A 49 -21.80 15.52 -6.68
N GLU A 50 -22.67 14.73 -6.04
CA GLU A 50 -23.40 15.13 -4.83
C GLU A 50 -22.45 15.55 -3.71
N MET A 51 -21.39 14.76 -3.47
CA MET A 51 -20.43 15.04 -2.39
C MET A 51 -19.56 16.26 -2.65
N ASN A 52 -19.38 16.66 -3.91
CA ASN A 52 -18.47 17.75 -4.29
C ASN A 52 -19.19 18.94 -4.92
N GLN A 53 -20.51 19.00 -4.81
CA GLN A 53 -21.28 20.20 -5.17
C GLN A 53 -20.73 21.39 -4.39
N GLY A 54 -20.56 22.53 -5.07
CA GLY A 54 -19.97 23.74 -4.49
C GLY A 54 -18.44 23.76 -4.46
N ALA A 55 -17.75 22.74 -4.99
CA ALA A 55 -16.31 22.84 -5.21
C ALA A 55 -16.03 23.73 -6.43
N GLU A 56 -15.05 24.63 -6.34
CA GLU A 56 -14.75 25.64 -7.37
C GLU A 56 -14.57 25.00 -8.76
N TYR A 57 -13.89 23.85 -8.83
CA TYR A 57 -13.71 23.14 -10.10
C TYR A 57 -15.02 22.62 -10.68
N LEU A 58 -15.93 22.11 -9.85
CA LEU A 58 -17.19 21.57 -10.33
C LEU A 58 -18.17 22.69 -10.69
N GLU A 59 -18.24 23.75 -9.88
CA GLU A 59 -19.04 24.95 -10.16
C GLU A 59 -18.65 25.60 -11.49
N LYS A 60 -17.36 25.65 -11.80
CA LYS A 60 -16.85 26.18 -13.08
C LYS A 60 -17.50 25.51 -14.31
N TRP A 61 -17.84 24.23 -14.23
CA TRP A 61 -18.34 23.45 -15.36
C TRP A 61 -19.84 23.15 -15.29
N LEU A 62 -20.37 22.91 -14.09
CA LEU A 62 -21.79 22.56 -13.89
C LEU A 62 -22.64 23.75 -13.45
N GLY A 63 -22.04 24.87 -13.03
CA GLY A 63 -22.78 26.05 -12.57
C GLY A 63 -23.80 25.71 -11.49
N ASP A 64 -25.03 26.21 -11.67
CA ASP A 64 -26.14 26.05 -10.73
C ASP A 64 -26.98 24.77 -10.95
N ILE A 65 -26.45 23.77 -11.66
CA ILE A 65 -27.17 22.50 -11.86
C ILE A 65 -27.41 21.82 -10.50
N ASP A 66 -28.69 21.56 -10.20
CA ASP A 66 -29.12 20.90 -8.98
C ASP A 66 -28.94 19.37 -9.10
N VAL A 67 -27.75 18.90 -8.72
CA VAL A 67 -27.33 17.50 -8.82
C VAL A 67 -28.29 16.57 -8.06
N ASP A 68 -28.84 17.00 -6.93
CA ASP A 68 -29.71 16.19 -6.06
C ASP A 68 -31.05 15.84 -6.72
N LYS A 69 -31.51 16.66 -7.68
CA LYS A 69 -32.78 16.45 -8.39
C LYS A 69 -32.65 15.58 -9.63
N MET A 70 -31.45 15.14 -9.97
CA MET A 70 -31.19 14.39 -11.19
C MET A 70 -30.97 12.89 -10.91
N ASP A 71 -31.44 12.05 -11.83
CA ASP A 71 -31.07 10.65 -11.83
C ASP A 71 -29.63 10.46 -12.35
N ALA A 72 -29.10 9.25 -12.15
CA ALA A 72 -27.71 8.97 -12.44
C ALA A 72 -27.39 8.99 -13.95
N GLU A 73 -28.38 8.65 -14.81
CA GLU A 73 -28.24 8.68 -16.28
C GLU A 73 -28.14 10.12 -16.79
N ALA A 74 -29.02 11.00 -16.32
CA ALA A 74 -29.01 12.41 -16.67
C ALA A 74 -27.72 13.10 -16.19
N LEU A 75 -27.27 12.80 -14.97
CA LEU A 75 -26.00 13.31 -14.44
C LEU A 75 -24.79 12.85 -15.26
N GLN A 76 -24.75 11.59 -15.67
CA GLN A 76 -23.69 11.08 -16.53
C GLN A 76 -23.65 11.83 -17.86
N SER A 77 -24.81 12.04 -18.49
CA SER A 77 -24.90 12.76 -19.77
C SER A 77 -24.40 14.19 -19.64
N ILE A 78 -24.87 14.93 -18.62
CA ILE A 78 -24.45 16.31 -18.38
C ILE A 78 -22.96 16.39 -18.07
N TYR A 79 -22.46 15.54 -17.16
CA TYR A 79 -21.05 15.55 -16.79
C TYR A 79 -20.14 15.33 -18.01
N THR A 80 -20.47 14.34 -18.83
CA THR A 80 -19.70 14.00 -20.04
C THR A 80 -19.75 15.12 -21.08
N SER A 81 -20.85 15.88 -21.15
CA SER A 81 -21.01 17.01 -22.06
C SER A 81 -20.31 18.28 -21.59
N MET A 82 -20.24 18.52 -20.27
CA MET A 82 -19.88 19.83 -19.71
C MET A 82 -18.47 19.87 -19.11
N VAL A 83 -18.01 18.76 -18.53
CA VAL A 83 -16.71 18.70 -17.84
C VAL A 83 -15.66 18.15 -18.80
N PRO A 84 -14.62 18.92 -19.18
CA PRO A 84 -13.62 18.47 -20.13
C PRO A 84 -12.69 17.42 -19.51
N LEU A 85 -12.08 16.62 -20.38
CA LEU A 85 -10.95 15.79 -20.01
C LEU A 85 -9.79 16.69 -19.58
N ALA A 86 -9.32 16.53 -18.34
CA ALA A 86 -8.25 17.33 -17.76
C ALA A 86 -6.97 16.50 -17.61
N SER A 87 -5.84 17.16 -17.85
CA SER A 87 -4.52 16.67 -17.44
C SER A 87 -4.18 17.17 -16.03
N HIS A 88 -3.10 16.64 -15.46
CA HIS A 88 -2.59 17.15 -14.18
C HIS A 88 -2.20 18.64 -14.27
N ALA A 89 -1.70 19.12 -15.42
CA ALA A 89 -1.33 20.52 -15.60
C ALA A 89 -2.53 21.47 -15.47
N ASP A 90 -3.72 21.03 -15.88
CA ASP A 90 -4.96 21.81 -15.76
C ASP A 90 -5.45 21.91 -14.31
N LEU A 91 -5.11 20.91 -13.48
CA LEU A 91 -5.50 20.83 -12.08
C LEU A 91 -4.45 21.42 -11.13
N GLU A 92 -3.20 21.55 -11.58
CA GLU A 92 -2.08 22.03 -10.76
C GLU A 92 -2.33 23.39 -10.08
N PRO A 93 -2.99 24.38 -10.70
CA PRO A 93 -3.30 25.64 -10.02
C PRO A 93 -4.15 25.45 -8.76
N TYR A 94 -5.14 24.55 -8.81
CA TYR A 94 -5.98 24.21 -7.65
C TYR A 94 -5.18 23.44 -6.60
N ILE A 95 -4.37 22.48 -7.03
CA ILE A 95 -3.55 21.66 -6.12
C ILE A 95 -2.49 22.52 -5.40
N GLN A 96 -1.89 23.48 -6.10
CA GLN A 96 -0.91 24.39 -5.50
C GLN A 96 -1.55 25.31 -4.47
N ARG A 97 -2.75 25.83 -4.73
CA ARG A 97 -3.54 26.61 -3.76
C ARG A 97 -3.85 25.80 -2.50
N ILE A 98 -4.27 24.54 -2.66
CA ILE A 98 -4.43 23.58 -1.54
C ILE A 98 -3.09 23.42 -0.80
N ALA A 99 -2.00 23.16 -1.52
CA ALA A 99 -0.67 22.96 -0.93
C ALA A 99 -0.15 24.19 -0.17
N ASP A 100 -0.56 25.40 -0.58
CA ASP A 100 -0.25 26.67 0.06
C ASP A 100 -1.14 26.98 1.28
N GLY A 101 -2.17 26.18 1.53
CA GLY A 101 -3.01 26.25 2.73
C GLY A 101 -4.39 26.86 2.52
N GLU A 102 -4.85 26.99 1.27
CA GLU A 102 -6.21 27.44 1.01
C GLU A 102 -7.26 26.42 1.48
N THR A 103 -8.22 26.88 2.25
CA THR A 103 -9.25 26.03 2.88
C THR A 103 -10.57 25.98 2.12
N CYS A 104 -10.72 26.81 1.07
CA CYS A 104 -11.91 26.78 0.22
C CYS A 104 -12.01 25.43 -0.50
N PRO A 105 -13.22 24.93 -0.78
CA PRO A 105 -13.40 23.68 -1.51
C PRO A 105 -13.02 23.86 -2.98
N LEU A 106 -11.76 23.58 -3.32
CA LEU A 106 -11.25 23.80 -4.67
C LEU A 106 -11.57 22.63 -5.62
N LEU A 107 -11.15 21.42 -5.24
CA LEU A 107 -11.38 20.20 -6.01
C LEU A 107 -12.41 19.27 -5.34
N THR A 108 -12.53 19.35 -4.02
CA THR A 108 -13.40 18.51 -3.21
C THR A 108 -13.99 19.31 -2.06
N GLN A 109 -15.19 18.94 -1.60
CA GLN A 109 -15.76 19.50 -0.36
C GLN A 109 -15.03 18.99 0.88
N GLN A 110 -14.55 17.74 0.85
CA GLN A 110 -13.71 17.22 1.92
C GLN A 110 -12.36 17.98 1.92
N PRO A 111 -11.94 18.56 3.07
CA PRO A 111 -10.64 19.21 3.16
C PRO A 111 -9.49 18.22 2.91
N ILE A 112 -8.53 18.63 2.08
CA ILE A 112 -7.34 17.84 1.78
C ILE A 112 -6.27 18.13 2.82
N THR A 113 -5.90 17.11 3.61
CA THR A 113 -4.87 17.22 4.65
C THR A 113 -3.52 16.63 4.21
N THR A 114 -3.53 15.83 3.14
CA THR A 114 -2.39 15.02 2.69
C THR A 114 -2.28 15.05 1.16
N LEU A 115 -1.06 15.19 0.66
CA LEU A 115 -0.74 15.16 -0.77
C LEU A 115 0.21 14.00 -1.07
N SER A 116 -0.13 13.22 -2.09
CA SER A 116 0.73 12.18 -2.64
C SER A 116 1.65 12.72 -3.72
N LEU A 117 2.89 12.24 -3.75
CA LEU A 117 3.84 12.48 -4.82
C LEU A 117 3.71 11.39 -5.87
N SER A 118 3.44 11.79 -7.12
CA SER A 118 3.49 10.89 -8.27
C SER A 118 4.94 10.67 -8.73
N SER A 119 5.26 9.47 -9.21
CA SER A 119 6.56 9.17 -9.84
C SER A 119 6.76 9.88 -11.19
N GLY A 120 5.67 10.30 -11.84
CA GLY A 120 5.72 11.13 -13.04
C GLY A 120 5.98 12.59 -12.70
N THR A 121 6.83 13.24 -13.50
CA THR A 121 7.17 14.67 -13.35
C THR A 121 6.44 15.52 -14.40
N THR A 122 5.94 16.69 -14.02
CA THR A 122 5.59 17.78 -14.97
C THR A 122 6.73 18.79 -14.87
N GLU A 123 7.38 19.13 -15.99
CA GLU A 123 8.50 20.11 -16.01
C GLU A 123 9.63 19.81 -15.00
N GLY A 124 9.88 18.52 -14.73
CA GLY A 124 10.92 18.09 -13.78
C GLY A 124 10.53 18.15 -12.30
N ARG A 125 9.32 18.59 -11.95
CA ARG A 125 8.80 18.56 -10.58
C ARG A 125 7.86 17.37 -10.36
N GLN A 126 7.95 16.75 -9.18
CA GLN A 126 7.01 15.70 -8.79
C GLN A 126 5.61 16.28 -8.64
N LYS A 127 4.62 15.58 -9.22
CA LYS A 127 3.22 16.01 -9.22
C LYS A 127 2.59 15.74 -7.86
N TYR A 128 1.94 16.75 -7.28
CA TYR A 128 1.05 16.56 -6.14
C TYR A 128 -0.30 15.99 -6.59
N VAL A 129 -0.81 15.04 -5.84
CA VAL A 129 -2.14 14.45 -6.03
C VAL A 129 -2.84 14.41 -4.67
N PRO A 130 -4.07 14.95 -4.53
CA PRO A 130 -4.85 14.81 -3.30
C PRO A 130 -4.93 13.37 -2.81
N PHE A 131 -4.65 13.16 -1.52
CA PHE A 131 -4.78 11.86 -0.87
C PHE A 131 -5.79 11.99 0.27
N THR A 132 -6.83 11.17 0.24
CA THR A 132 -7.94 11.23 1.20
C THR A 132 -8.03 9.93 1.99
N SER A 133 -8.83 9.94 3.06
CA SER A 133 -9.16 8.70 3.79
C SER A 133 -9.80 7.65 2.87
N HIS A 134 -10.54 8.09 1.85
CA HIS A 134 -11.09 7.22 0.82
C HIS A 134 -9.99 6.45 0.07
N SER A 135 -8.85 7.10 -0.22
CA SER A 135 -7.70 6.45 -0.86
C SER A 135 -7.21 5.24 -0.05
N SER A 136 -6.99 5.39 1.26
CA SER A 136 -6.55 4.28 2.12
C SER A 136 -7.58 3.16 2.24
N LYS A 137 -8.87 3.51 2.39
CA LYS A 137 -9.99 2.55 2.49
C LYS A 137 -10.13 1.71 1.22
N THR A 138 -10.04 2.33 0.04
CA THR A 138 -10.07 1.60 -1.23
C THR A 138 -8.84 0.71 -1.38
N THR A 139 -7.65 1.17 -1.00
CA THR A 139 -6.43 0.34 -1.03
C THR A 139 -6.57 -0.90 -0.12
N LEU A 140 -7.13 -0.74 1.09
CA LEU A 140 -7.44 -1.88 1.96
C LEU A 140 -8.41 -2.87 1.31
N GLN A 141 -9.52 -2.40 0.73
CA GLN A 141 -10.48 -3.24 0.01
C GLN A 141 -9.81 -4.06 -1.10
N ILE A 142 -8.94 -3.42 -1.90
CA ILE A 142 -8.19 -4.09 -2.97
C ILE A 142 -7.28 -5.17 -2.40
N PHE A 143 -6.54 -4.89 -1.33
CA PHE A 143 -5.65 -5.88 -0.72
C PHE A 143 -6.39 -7.05 -0.09
N LYS A 144 -7.55 -6.81 0.53
CA LYS A 144 -8.40 -7.90 1.06
C LYS A 144 -8.91 -8.78 -0.06
N LEU A 145 -9.37 -8.18 -1.16
CA LEU A 145 -9.85 -8.93 -2.33
C LEU A 145 -8.73 -9.77 -2.95
N ALA A 146 -7.53 -9.18 -3.11
CA ALA A 146 -6.36 -9.91 -3.58
C ALA A 146 -5.97 -11.06 -2.64
N ALA A 147 -6.08 -10.86 -1.32
CA ALA A 147 -5.86 -11.92 -0.34
C ALA A 147 -6.91 -13.03 -0.46
N ALA A 148 -8.20 -12.71 -0.60
CA ALA A 148 -9.27 -13.68 -0.77
C ALA A 148 -9.05 -14.57 -2.01
N TYR A 149 -8.73 -13.97 -3.16
CA TYR A 149 -8.42 -14.74 -4.37
C TYR A 149 -7.15 -15.58 -4.22
N ARG A 150 -6.09 -15.03 -3.60
CA ARG A 150 -4.85 -15.78 -3.34
C ARG A 150 -5.14 -16.99 -2.47
N SER A 151 -5.81 -16.81 -1.33
CA SER A 151 -6.10 -17.87 -0.37
C SER A 151 -6.98 -18.98 -0.95
N ARG A 152 -7.78 -18.69 -1.99
CA ARG A 152 -8.56 -19.70 -2.72
C ARG A 152 -7.69 -20.65 -3.54
N VAL A 153 -6.56 -20.18 -4.07
CA VAL A 153 -5.64 -20.96 -4.91
C VAL A 153 -4.45 -21.51 -4.09
N TYR A 154 -3.94 -20.69 -3.19
CA TYR A 154 -2.81 -20.98 -2.30
C TYR A 154 -3.23 -20.67 -0.85
N PRO A 155 -3.90 -21.62 -0.18
CA PRO A 155 -4.30 -21.46 1.21
C PRO A 155 -3.08 -21.21 2.10
N THR A 156 -3.19 -20.23 2.99
CA THR A 156 -2.15 -19.88 3.97
C THR A 156 -2.59 -20.29 5.37
N ARG A 157 -1.62 -20.67 6.22
CA ARG A 157 -1.88 -20.98 7.63
C ARG A 157 -2.42 -19.76 8.37
N GLU A 158 -3.39 -19.96 9.25
CA GLU A 158 -3.88 -18.89 10.12
C GLU A 158 -2.75 -18.41 11.05
N GLY A 159 -2.56 -17.09 11.14
CA GLY A 159 -1.46 -16.50 11.91
C GLY A 159 -0.10 -16.60 11.21
N GLY A 160 -0.06 -17.05 9.95
CA GLY A 160 1.15 -17.02 9.13
C GLY A 160 1.70 -15.62 8.93
N LYS A 161 3.01 -15.55 8.66
CA LYS A 161 3.74 -14.31 8.43
C LYS A 161 4.06 -14.08 6.97
N ILE A 162 4.24 -12.81 6.61
CA ILE A 162 4.65 -12.37 5.29
C ILE A 162 6.01 -11.70 5.40
N LEU A 163 6.97 -12.14 4.59
CA LEU A 163 8.18 -11.37 4.34
C LEU A 163 7.87 -10.34 3.25
N GLU A 164 7.58 -9.12 3.66
CA GLU A 164 7.19 -8.03 2.77
C GLU A 164 8.31 -6.99 2.67
N PHE A 165 8.89 -6.84 1.47
CA PHE A 165 9.90 -5.81 1.19
C PHE A 165 9.21 -4.51 0.82
N ILE A 166 8.91 -3.70 1.82
CA ILE A 166 8.23 -2.41 1.68
C ILE A 166 9.04 -1.30 2.34
N TYR A 167 9.10 -0.17 1.65
CA TYR A 167 9.97 0.94 2.00
C TYR A 167 9.16 2.22 1.99
N SER A 168 9.13 2.91 3.12
CA SER A 168 8.54 4.23 3.22
C SER A 168 9.50 5.30 2.70
N SER A 169 8.94 6.33 2.07
CA SER A 169 9.68 7.51 1.62
C SER A 169 9.69 8.59 2.69
N LYS A 170 10.63 9.53 2.58
CA LYS A 170 10.63 10.70 3.45
C LYS A 170 9.38 11.54 3.21
N GLN A 171 8.65 11.82 4.29
CA GLN A 171 7.56 12.79 4.29
C GLN A 171 8.09 14.20 4.60
N PHE A 172 7.40 15.21 4.08
CA PHE A 172 7.66 16.62 4.39
C PHE A 172 6.37 17.41 4.50
N LYS A 173 6.47 18.69 4.88
CA LYS A 173 5.33 19.59 4.98
C LYS A 173 5.32 20.58 3.81
N THR A 174 4.16 20.78 3.21
CA THR A 174 3.97 21.86 2.22
C THR A 174 3.98 23.23 2.91
N LYS A 175 3.95 24.30 2.11
CA LYS A 175 3.87 25.68 2.62
C LYS A 175 2.64 25.91 3.51
N GLY A 176 1.50 25.30 3.15
CA GLY A 176 0.27 25.29 3.94
C GLY A 176 0.23 24.30 5.09
N GLY A 177 1.33 23.59 5.38
CA GLY A 177 1.42 22.63 6.50
C GLY A 177 0.84 21.23 6.22
N LEU A 178 0.43 20.94 4.98
CA LEU A 178 -0.08 19.61 4.60
C LEU A 178 1.05 18.58 4.58
N SER A 179 0.72 17.32 4.91
CA SER A 179 1.68 16.22 4.80
C SER A 179 1.87 15.82 3.33
N ALA A 180 3.10 15.78 2.85
CA ALA A 180 3.45 15.32 1.51
C ALA A 180 4.40 14.11 1.57
N GLY A 181 4.19 13.13 0.69
CA GLY A 181 4.95 11.87 0.63
C GLY A 181 4.42 10.97 -0.47
N THR A 182 4.99 9.78 -0.70
CA THR A 182 4.40 8.84 -1.68
C THR A 182 3.07 8.27 -1.19
N ALA A 183 2.20 7.87 -2.13
CA ALA A 183 0.93 7.22 -1.79
C ALA A 183 1.12 5.95 -0.94
N THR A 184 2.17 5.16 -1.22
CA THR A 184 2.51 3.97 -0.41
C THR A 184 2.91 4.33 1.01
N THR A 185 3.67 5.41 1.18
CA THR A 185 4.07 5.91 2.50
C THR A 185 2.86 6.30 3.33
N HIS A 186 1.92 7.04 2.73
CA HIS A 186 0.68 7.43 3.40
C HIS A 186 -0.17 6.23 3.77
N TYR A 187 -0.23 5.21 2.89
CA TYR A 187 -0.91 3.96 3.22
C TYR A 187 -0.23 3.21 4.36
N PHE A 188 1.09 3.04 4.35
CA PHE A 188 1.82 2.36 5.43
C PHE A 188 1.63 3.05 6.79
N ALA A 189 1.44 4.37 6.79
CA ALA A 189 1.19 5.17 7.99
C ALA A 189 -0.29 5.19 8.42
N SER A 190 -1.18 4.58 7.64
CA SER A 190 -2.64 4.63 7.87
C SER A 190 -3.12 3.51 8.80
N GLU A 191 -4.23 3.74 9.48
CA GLU A 191 -4.90 2.70 10.28
C GLU A 191 -5.38 1.54 9.40
N GLU A 192 -5.71 1.81 8.13
CA GLU A 192 -6.09 0.78 7.17
C GLU A 192 -4.97 -0.24 6.90
N PHE A 193 -3.69 0.14 7.01
CA PHE A 193 -2.58 -0.80 6.90
C PHE A 193 -2.50 -1.76 8.11
N LYS A 194 -2.83 -1.27 9.31
CA LYS A 194 -2.93 -2.10 10.52
C LYS A 194 -4.15 -3.02 10.46
N LEU A 195 -5.30 -2.49 10.05
CA LEU A 195 -6.54 -3.24 9.86
C LEU A 195 -6.38 -4.37 8.85
N LYS A 196 -5.66 -4.14 7.73
CA LYS A 196 -5.33 -5.20 6.74
C LYS A 196 -4.79 -6.44 7.42
N GLN A 197 -3.81 -6.29 8.30
CA GLN A 197 -3.14 -7.41 8.96
C GLN A 197 -4.09 -8.14 9.92
N GLN A 198 -4.89 -7.39 10.68
CA GLN A 198 -5.86 -7.94 11.62
C GLN A 198 -7.00 -8.73 10.93
N GLU A 199 -7.51 -8.19 9.82
CA GLU A 199 -8.64 -8.77 9.08
C GLU A 199 -8.21 -9.94 8.18
N THR A 200 -6.99 -9.92 7.63
CA THR A 200 -6.47 -11.02 6.80
C THR A 200 -5.71 -12.08 7.60
N LYS A 201 -5.55 -11.89 8.93
CA LYS A 201 -4.76 -12.76 9.81
C LYS A 201 -3.35 -13.07 9.30
N SER A 202 -2.81 -12.15 8.48
CA SER A 202 -1.50 -12.26 7.84
C SER A 202 -0.65 -11.09 8.33
N PHE A 203 0.36 -11.40 9.13
CA PHE A 203 1.19 -10.39 9.79
C PHE A 203 2.52 -10.23 9.07
N ILE A 204 3.00 -8.99 8.93
CA ILE A 204 4.33 -8.77 8.34
C ILE A 204 5.42 -9.11 9.36
N CYS A 205 6.58 -9.55 8.87
CA CYS A 205 7.71 -9.86 9.74
C CYS A 205 8.35 -8.62 10.37
N SER A 206 8.27 -7.47 9.67
CA SER A 206 9.06 -6.28 10.01
C SER A 206 8.22 -5.22 10.72
N PRO A 207 8.74 -4.62 11.81
CA PRO A 207 8.04 -3.56 12.52
C PRO A 207 8.07 -2.23 11.73
N GLU A 208 7.23 -1.28 12.14
CA GLU A 208 7.10 0.02 11.47
C GLU A 208 8.44 0.77 11.40
N GLU A 209 9.28 0.72 12.43
CA GLU A 209 10.59 1.41 12.42
C GLU A 209 11.49 0.93 11.27
N VAL A 210 11.40 -0.35 10.89
CA VAL A 210 12.15 -0.90 9.74
C VAL A 210 11.58 -0.35 8.43
N ILE A 211 10.26 -0.24 8.31
CA ILE A 211 9.58 0.26 7.10
C ILE A 211 9.86 1.77 6.92
N PHE A 212 9.90 2.53 8.02
CA PHE A 212 10.04 3.98 8.07
C PHE A 212 11.49 4.46 8.31
N SER A 213 12.48 3.61 8.07
CA SER A 213 13.90 3.93 8.31
C SER A 213 14.43 5.14 7.52
N GLY A 214 13.94 5.33 6.29
CA GLY A 214 14.54 6.21 5.28
C GLY A 214 15.87 5.72 4.69
N ASP A 215 16.41 4.58 5.15
CA ASP A 215 17.63 3.94 4.62
C ASP A 215 17.30 2.55 4.07
N TYR A 216 17.26 2.48 2.74
CA TYR A 216 16.94 1.26 2.01
C TYR A 216 17.81 0.07 2.41
N LYS A 217 19.13 0.25 2.54
CA LYS A 217 20.04 -0.87 2.82
C LYS A 217 19.85 -1.41 4.24
N GLN A 218 19.65 -0.53 5.22
CA GLN A 218 19.37 -0.94 6.59
C GLN A 218 18.00 -1.62 6.70
N SER A 219 16.97 -1.10 6.03
CA SER A 219 15.66 -1.76 5.96
C SER A 219 15.74 -3.13 5.34
N THR A 220 16.39 -3.28 4.18
CA THR A 220 16.52 -4.57 3.50
C THR A 220 17.22 -5.61 4.38
N TYR A 221 18.31 -5.22 5.05
CA TYR A 221 18.98 -6.10 6.00
C TYR A 221 18.03 -6.56 7.12
N CYS A 222 17.29 -5.64 7.73
CA CYS A 222 16.35 -5.97 8.80
C CYS A 222 15.13 -6.78 8.31
N HIS A 223 14.64 -6.53 7.08
CA HIS A 223 13.61 -7.35 6.46
C HIS A 223 14.07 -8.80 6.32
N PHE A 224 15.29 -9.03 5.80
CA PHE A 224 15.85 -10.37 5.72
C PHE A 224 16.07 -10.99 7.09
N LEU A 225 16.64 -10.25 8.05
CA LEU A 225 16.90 -10.77 9.39
C LEU A 225 15.62 -11.28 10.05
N LEU A 226 14.56 -10.47 10.03
CA LEU A 226 13.28 -10.82 10.63
C LEU A 226 12.53 -11.88 9.82
N GLY A 227 12.61 -11.84 8.49
CA GLY A 227 12.03 -12.86 7.61
C GLY A 227 12.67 -14.23 7.79
N LEU A 228 14.00 -14.28 7.91
CA LEU A 228 14.74 -15.51 8.20
C LEU A 228 14.47 -15.98 9.63
N PHE A 229 14.46 -15.09 10.62
CA PHE A 229 14.17 -15.42 12.01
C PHE A 229 12.78 -16.06 12.16
N HIS A 230 11.79 -15.54 11.42
CA HIS A 230 10.43 -16.06 11.38
C HIS A 230 10.19 -17.07 10.24
N SER A 231 11.24 -17.59 9.57
CA SER A 231 11.06 -18.42 8.38
C SER A 231 10.10 -19.61 8.53
N PRO A 232 9.98 -20.30 9.70
CA PRO A 232 8.99 -21.36 9.86
C PRO A 232 7.53 -20.91 9.78
N GLU A 233 7.27 -19.62 10.05
CA GLU A 233 5.95 -18.98 10.02
C GLU A 233 5.70 -18.26 8.69
N VAL A 234 6.73 -18.02 7.87
CA VAL A 234 6.59 -17.27 6.61
C VAL A 234 5.86 -18.10 5.55
N GLU A 235 4.74 -17.59 5.07
CA GLU A 235 3.90 -18.23 4.06
C GLU A 235 4.30 -17.83 2.64
N PHE A 236 4.66 -16.56 2.43
CA PHE A 236 5.09 -16.03 1.14
C PHE A 236 5.92 -14.75 1.27
N ILE A 237 6.61 -14.44 0.19
CA ILE A 237 7.44 -13.24 0.03
C ILE A 237 6.74 -12.29 -0.94
N THR A 238 6.70 -11.00 -0.63
CA THR A 238 6.05 -10.02 -1.51
C THR A 238 6.72 -8.65 -1.47
N SER A 239 6.43 -7.85 -2.49
CA SER A 239 6.78 -6.44 -2.55
C SER A 239 5.81 -5.73 -3.51
N THR A 240 5.73 -4.40 -3.42
CA THR A 240 4.94 -3.59 -4.36
C THR A 240 5.44 -3.71 -5.80
N PHE A 241 6.75 -3.89 -6.00
CA PHE A 241 7.36 -4.01 -7.34
C PHE A 241 8.31 -5.21 -7.39
N ALA A 242 8.27 -5.97 -8.47
CA ALA A 242 9.19 -7.10 -8.69
C ALA A 242 10.67 -6.67 -8.60
N TYR A 243 10.97 -5.46 -9.08
CA TYR A 243 12.29 -4.83 -8.96
C TYR A 243 12.82 -4.82 -7.52
N CYS A 244 11.97 -4.53 -6.53
CA CYS A 244 12.38 -4.50 -5.13
C CYS A 244 12.79 -5.89 -4.62
N ILE A 245 12.13 -6.96 -5.08
CA ILE A 245 12.53 -8.34 -4.74
C ILE A 245 13.89 -8.65 -5.34
N VAL A 246 14.09 -8.35 -6.63
CA VAL A 246 15.37 -8.58 -7.31
C VAL A 246 16.51 -7.84 -6.60
N GLN A 247 16.33 -6.54 -6.33
CA GLN A 247 17.35 -5.77 -5.63
C GLN A 247 17.63 -6.28 -4.22
N SER A 248 16.59 -6.70 -3.50
CA SER A 248 16.75 -7.25 -2.15
C SER A 248 17.54 -8.55 -2.21
N LEU A 249 17.24 -9.45 -3.14
CA LEU A 249 17.98 -10.70 -3.32
C LEU A 249 19.44 -10.46 -3.73
N THR A 250 19.73 -9.47 -4.58
CA THR A 250 21.13 -9.08 -4.86
C THR A 250 21.87 -8.66 -3.59
N LEU A 251 21.22 -7.89 -2.71
CA LEU A 251 21.83 -7.53 -1.42
C LEU A 251 21.96 -8.72 -0.46
N PHE A 252 21.10 -9.73 -0.59
CA PHE A 252 21.16 -10.93 0.25
C PHE A 252 22.45 -11.71 0.06
N GLU A 253 22.96 -11.78 -1.17
CA GLU A 253 24.24 -12.42 -1.52
C GLU A 253 25.40 -11.85 -0.69
N ASP A 254 25.37 -10.54 -0.41
CA ASP A 254 26.35 -9.86 0.43
C ASP A 254 26.10 -10.05 1.93
N TYR A 255 24.84 -10.24 2.34
CA TYR A 255 24.43 -10.12 3.75
C TYR A 255 24.28 -11.46 4.47
N TRP A 256 24.09 -12.57 3.76
CA TRP A 256 23.65 -13.83 4.37
C TRP A 256 24.57 -14.32 5.51
N ARG A 257 25.88 -14.06 5.44
CA ARG A 257 26.86 -14.42 6.48
C ARG A 257 26.65 -13.64 7.77
N ASP A 258 26.50 -12.32 7.66
CA ASP A 258 26.21 -11.41 8.78
C ASP A 258 24.85 -11.76 9.39
N LEU A 259 23.84 -12.00 8.54
CA LEU A 259 22.49 -12.40 8.97
C LEU A 259 22.52 -13.71 9.78
N CYS A 260 23.28 -14.72 9.33
CA CYS A 260 23.44 -15.96 10.08
C CYS A 260 24.12 -15.73 11.43
N ASN A 261 25.11 -14.85 11.50
CA ASN A 261 25.79 -14.53 12.76
C ASN A 261 24.85 -13.81 13.75
N ASP A 262 24.09 -12.84 13.26
CA ASP A 262 23.10 -12.08 14.04
C ASP A 262 22.00 -12.99 14.59
N ILE A 263 21.46 -13.91 13.77
CA ILE A 263 20.49 -14.92 14.22
C ILE A 263 21.10 -15.85 15.26
N SER A 264 22.33 -16.33 15.05
CA SER A 264 23.00 -17.26 15.96
C SER A 264 23.19 -16.65 17.36
N THR A 265 23.61 -15.39 17.40
CA THR A 265 24.00 -14.69 18.63
C THR A 265 22.88 -13.86 19.24
N GLY A 266 21.77 -13.64 18.52
CA GLY A 266 20.71 -12.71 18.94
C GLY A 266 21.20 -11.26 19.00
N THR A 267 22.17 -10.91 18.16
CA THR A 267 22.73 -9.55 18.09
C THR A 267 22.39 -8.91 16.76
N LEU A 268 22.82 -7.66 16.57
CA LEU A 268 22.56 -6.92 15.35
C LEU A 268 23.82 -6.25 14.83
N SER A 269 24.16 -6.54 13.59
CA SER A 269 25.32 -6.02 12.87
C SER A 269 25.48 -4.51 13.05
N PRO A 270 26.72 -4.00 13.21
CA PRO A 270 26.99 -2.57 13.28
C PRO A 270 26.63 -1.81 11.99
N ARG A 271 26.32 -2.52 10.90
CA ARG A 271 25.73 -1.95 9.68
C ARG A 271 24.42 -1.22 9.96
N ILE A 272 23.65 -1.69 10.94
CA ILE A 272 22.42 -1.01 11.35
C ILE A 272 22.80 0.09 12.34
N THR A 273 22.78 1.33 11.88
CA THR A 273 23.21 2.50 12.66
C THR A 273 22.04 3.24 13.30
N ILE A 274 20.83 3.07 12.77
CA ILE A 274 19.63 3.80 13.22
C ILE A 274 19.13 3.25 14.57
N PRO A 275 19.17 4.03 15.68
CA PRO A 275 18.90 3.50 17.02
C PRO A 275 17.50 2.93 17.24
N CYS A 276 16.46 3.54 16.66
CA CYS A 276 15.08 3.05 16.80
C CYS A 276 14.90 1.68 16.13
N ILE A 277 15.48 1.47 14.95
CA ILE A 277 15.49 0.18 14.25
C ILE A 277 16.25 -0.85 15.07
N ARG A 278 17.44 -0.49 15.58
CA ARG A 278 18.23 -1.42 16.38
C ARG A 278 17.42 -1.91 17.58
N ARG A 279 16.74 -1.00 18.28
CA ARG A 279 15.88 -1.35 19.43
C ARG A 279 14.73 -2.27 19.00
N SER A 280 13.93 -1.86 18.01
CA SER A 280 12.75 -2.64 17.62
C SER A 280 13.08 -4.03 17.08
N VAL A 281 14.22 -4.19 16.39
CA VAL A 281 14.69 -5.50 15.91
C VAL A 281 15.20 -6.36 17.06
N LEU A 282 16.01 -5.79 17.98
CA LEU A 282 16.56 -6.53 19.12
C LEU A 282 15.48 -6.97 20.12
N ASP A 283 14.37 -6.24 20.21
CA ASP A 283 13.22 -6.64 21.04
C ASP A 283 12.49 -7.87 20.47
N LEU A 284 12.64 -8.16 19.17
CA LEU A 284 11.96 -9.26 18.46
C LEU A 284 12.81 -10.52 18.35
N ILE A 285 14.12 -10.39 18.14
CA ILE A 285 15.00 -11.54 17.89
C ILE A 285 15.58 -12.11 19.19
N LYS A 286 15.90 -13.41 19.16
CA LYS A 286 16.60 -14.12 20.24
C LYS A 286 17.67 -15.04 19.66
N PRO A 287 18.74 -15.37 20.41
CA PRO A 287 19.78 -16.28 19.91
C PRO A 287 19.18 -17.60 19.44
N ASN A 288 19.43 -17.97 18.18
CA ASN A 288 18.99 -19.23 17.58
C ASN A 288 20.09 -19.86 16.71
N PRO A 289 21.10 -20.51 17.33
CA PRO A 289 22.20 -21.14 16.60
C PRO A 289 21.76 -22.26 15.65
N GLY A 290 20.67 -22.97 15.99
CA GLY A 290 20.14 -24.06 15.17
C GLY A 290 19.59 -23.55 13.83
N LEU A 291 18.78 -22.50 13.87
CA LEU A 291 18.26 -21.83 12.68
C LEU A 291 19.39 -21.23 11.85
N ALA A 292 20.34 -20.53 12.48
CA ALA A 292 21.49 -19.94 11.82
C ALA A 292 22.33 -20.99 11.07
N LYS A 293 22.57 -22.17 11.68
CA LYS A 293 23.29 -23.27 11.04
C LYS A 293 22.55 -23.81 9.82
N SER A 294 21.23 -23.98 9.93
CA SER A 294 20.38 -24.45 8.83
C SER A 294 20.40 -23.48 7.63
N ILE A 295 20.25 -22.18 7.89
CA ILE A 295 20.30 -21.14 6.84
C ILE A 295 21.68 -21.11 6.21
N ARG A 296 22.75 -21.09 7.01
CA ARG A 296 24.14 -21.09 6.53
C ARG A 296 24.41 -22.24 5.57
N SER A 297 24.03 -23.46 5.93
CA SER A 297 24.23 -24.64 5.08
C SER A 297 23.56 -24.48 3.71
N LYS A 298 22.35 -23.93 3.66
CA LYS A 298 21.62 -23.71 2.40
C LYS A 298 22.22 -22.59 1.57
N CYS A 299 22.69 -21.51 2.21
CA CYS A 299 23.38 -20.43 1.50
C CYS A 299 24.73 -20.88 0.92
N GLU A 300 25.50 -21.71 1.64
CA GLU A 300 26.76 -22.28 1.15
C GLU A 300 26.53 -23.21 -0.07
N GLU A 301 25.45 -23.99 -0.07
CA GLU A 301 25.04 -24.82 -1.21
C GLU A 301 24.65 -23.97 -2.44
N LEU A 302 23.89 -22.89 -2.22
CA LEU A 302 23.51 -21.96 -3.29
C LEU A 302 24.72 -21.19 -3.85
N GLU A 303 25.63 -20.72 -3.00
CA GLU A 303 26.86 -20.05 -3.42
C GLU A 303 27.77 -20.99 -4.23
N ALA A 304 27.88 -22.26 -3.83
CA ALA A 304 28.64 -23.28 -4.56
C ALA A 304 28.05 -23.61 -5.95
N SER A 305 26.76 -23.32 -6.16
CA SER A 305 26.07 -23.49 -7.45
C SER A 305 25.91 -22.18 -8.23
N ASP A 306 26.68 -21.15 -7.88
CA ASP A 306 26.67 -19.80 -8.48
C ASP A 306 25.26 -19.17 -8.48
N TRP A 307 24.51 -19.40 -7.39
CA TRP A 307 23.12 -18.99 -7.26
C TRP A 307 22.25 -19.44 -8.44
N GLY A 308 22.58 -20.60 -9.02
CA GLY A 308 22.02 -21.14 -10.27
C GLY A 308 20.52 -20.92 -10.39
N PRO A 309 20.01 -20.69 -11.62
CA PRO A 309 18.89 -19.81 -11.89
C PRO A 309 17.78 -20.00 -10.87
N PHE A 310 17.66 -19.02 -9.97
CA PHE A 310 16.42 -18.74 -9.26
C PHE A 310 15.35 -18.63 -10.33
N SER A 311 14.66 -19.75 -10.56
CA SER A 311 13.49 -19.80 -11.41
C SER A 311 12.47 -18.96 -10.66
N ILE A 312 12.32 -17.70 -11.06
CA ILE A 312 11.40 -16.71 -10.46
C ILE A 312 9.93 -17.20 -10.44
N GLY A 313 9.63 -18.38 -10.99
CA GLY A 313 8.35 -19.09 -10.90
C GLY A 313 8.21 -20.16 -9.80
N GLU A 314 9.26 -20.53 -9.07
CA GLU A 314 9.17 -21.47 -7.93
C GLU A 314 9.81 -20.86 -6.68
N CYS A 315 9.09 -19.97 -6.01
CA CYS A 315 9.17 -19.88 -4.56
C CYS A 315 8.70 -21.23 -3.98
N ARG A 316 9.55 -22.26 -4.03
CA ARG A 316 9.41 -23.39 -3.11
C ARG A 316 9.73 -22.85 -1.73
N VAL A 317 8.64 -22.51 -1.06
CA VAL A 317 8.49 -22.27 0.37
C VAL A 317 9.54 -23.07 1.12
N TRP A 318 10.30 -22.38 1.97
CA TRP A 318 11.25 -22.97 2.90
C TRP A 318 10.48 -23.86 3.89
N GLY A 319 10.17 -25.09 3.47
CA GLY A 319 9.39 -26.05 4.23
C GLY A 319 9.90 -27.46 3.93
N HIS A 320 10.69 -27.98 4.86
CA HIS A 320 10.69 -29.39 5.23
C HIS A 320 10.18 -29.45 6.67
#